data_AF-A0A3Q4GNA1-F1
#
_entry.id   AF-A0A3Q4GNA1-F1
#
_cell.length_a   1.000
_cell.length_b   1.000
_cell.length_c   1.000
_cell.angle_alpha   90.00
_cell.angle_beta   90.00
_cell.angle_gamma   90.00
#
_symmetry.space_group_name_H-M   'P 1'
#
loop_
_entity.id
_entity.type
_entity.pdbx_description
1 polymer ?
#
loop_
_entity_poly.entity_id
_entity_poly.type
_entity_poly.pdbx_seq_one_letter_code
_entity_poly.pdbx_strand_id
1 'polypeptide(L)'
;HVYHASWVRSFIQLIKPVNTTDVLTELGLLSPWIRSGISDVHVQSLVKLRNEGRLRHASLGLLSVVYYADYDPDAMLYEAQCSNLSVPWREIPQRVLDIGFAGNWWILDSKMKDYDVNEDEFKHLPVHMQVTSPPSVEKVERNEKLHKDSWLPVSTERKVKRSSLALTHAGQNMQTEEPRD
;
A
#
# COMPACT_ATOMS: atom_id res chain seq x y z
N HIS A 1 2.98 50.76 9.31
CA HIS A 1 4.04 49.74 9.50
C HIS A 1 3.59 48.43 10.18
N VAL A 2 2.28 48.14 10.35
CA VAL A 2 1.81 46.94 11.09
C VAL A 2 1.17 45.86 10.18
N TYR A 3 0.86 46.17 8.92
CA TYR A 3 0.14 45.25 8.03
C TYR A 3 0.99 44.17 7.33
N HIS A 4 2.33 44.27 7.37
CA HIS A 4 3.21 43.29 6.73
C HIS A 4 3.42 42.01 7.55
N ALA A 5 3.13 42.02 8.86
CA ALA A 5 3.41 40.89 9.76
C ALA A 5 2.31 39.81 9.79
N SER A 6 1.11 40.12 9.30
CA SER A 6 -0.04 39.19 9.32
C SER A 6 0.05 38.17 8.18
N TRP A 7 0.43 38.61 6.98
CA TRP A 7 0.60 37.73 5.81
C TRP A 7 1.68 36.67 6.00
N VAL A 8 2.78 37.01 6.67
CA VAL A 8 3.89 36.06 6.95
C VAL A 8 3.43 34.95 7.91
N ARG A 9 2.59 35.27 8.91
CA ARG A 9 2.05 34.27 9.84
C ARG A 9 1.07 33.32 9.18
N SER A 10 0.21 33.81 8.27
CA SER A 10 -0.69 32.94 7.50
C SER A 10 0.05 32.06 6.50
N PHE A 11 1.16 32.52 5.93
CA PHE A 11 1.97 31.71 5.00
C PHE A 11 2.75 30.59 5.73
N ILE A 12 3.22 30.85 6.96
CA ILE A 12 3.90 29.84 7.78
C ILE A 12 2.94 28.75 8.28
N GLN A 13 1.65 29.05 8.46
CA GLN A 13 0.66 28.02 8.87
C GLN A 13 0.28 27.02 7.76
N LEU A 14 0.70 27.23 6.50
CA LEU A 14 0.48 26.26 5.42
C LEU A 14 1.44 25.06 5.50
N ILE A 15 2.45 25.14 6.36
CA ILE A 15 3.43 24.10 6.59
C ILE A 15 2.86 23.14 7.61
N LYS A 16 2.07 22.17 7.13
CA LYS A 16 1.59 21.09 8.00
C LYS A 16 2.77 20.20 8.38
N PRO A 17 3.01 19.95 9.69
CA PRO A 17 3.99 18.95 10.09
C PRO A 17 3.60 17.59 9.51
N VAL A 18 4.58 16.73 9.29
CA VAL A 18 4.31 15.37 8.79
C VAL A 18 3.38 14.63 9.77
N ASN A 19 2.28 14.11 9.23
CA ASN A 19 1.18 13.57 10.02
C ASN A 19 1.44 12.11 10.43
N THR A 20 2.50 11.86 11.20
CA THR A 20 2.86 10.48 11.58
C THR A 20 1.82 9.82 12.47
N THR A 21 1.02 10.59 13.21
CA THR A 21 0.05 10.05 14.18
C THR A 21 -1.13 9.39 13.48
N ASP A 22 -1.68 10.04 12.45
CA ASP A 22 -2.84 9.53 11.74
C ASP A 22 -2.43 8.28 10.94
N VAL A 23 -1.30 8.36 10.24
CA VAL A 23 -0.73 7.23 9.49
C VAL A 23 -0.38 6.04 10.39
N LEU A 24 0.18 6.29 11.58
CA LEU A 24 0.41 5.23 12.57
C LEU A 24 -0.89 4.59 13.04
N THR A 25 -1.96 5.39 13.19
CA THR A 25 -3.27 4.90 13.60
C THR A 25 -3.87 4.02 12.52
N GLU A 26 -3.88 4.48 11.26
CA GLU A 26 -4.36 3.70 10.11
C GLU A 26 -3.62 2.36 10.00
N LEU A 27 -2.30 2.37 10.14
CA LEU A 27 -1.49 1.15 10.10
C LEU A 27 -1.73 0.26 11.33
N GLY A 28 -2.01 0.85 12.50
CA GLY A 28 -2.31 0.13 13.74
C GLY A 28 -3.67 -0.57 13.74
N LEU A 29 -4.58 -0.19 12.84
CA LEU A 29 -5.85 -0.89 12.63
C LEU A 29 -5.66 -2.24 11.90
N LEU A 30 -4.55 -2.41 11.18
CA LEU A 30 -4.22 -3.63 10.45
C LEU A 30 -3.47 -4.62 11.35
N SER A 31 -3.77 -5.90 11.17
CA SER A 31 -2.96 -6.97 11.75
C SER A 31 -1.56 -6.97 11.12
N PRO A 32 -0.49 -7.35 11.87
CA PRO A 32 0.86 -7.45 11.33
C PRO A 32 1.00 -8.35 10.09
N TRP A 33 0.07 -9.29 9.89
CA TRP A 33 0.10 -10.24 8.77
C TRP A 33 -0.38 -9.68 7.44
N ILE A 34 -1.25 -8.66 7.46
CA ILE A 34 -1.90 -8.11 6.26
C ILE A 34 -1.32 -6.76 5.83
N ARG A 35 -0.52 -6.12 6.69
CA ARG A 35 0.09 -4.82 6.38
C ARG A 35 1.34 -4.96 5.51
N SER A 36 1.59 -3.94 4.69
CA SER A 36 2.81 -3.84 3.88
C SER A 36 4.04 -3.62 4.77
N GLY A 37 5.06 -4.47 4.60
CA GLY A 37 6.34 -4.32 5.32
C GLY A 37 7.08 -3.04 4.97
N ILE A 38 6.93 -2.51 3.74
CA ILE A 38 7.59 -1.27 3.31
C ILE A 38 7.00 -0.07 4.06
N SER A 39 5.67 0.00 4.12
CA SER A 39 4.94 1.05 4.83
C SER A 39 5.24 0.99 6.33
N ASP A 40 5.21 -0.20 6.92
CA ASP A 40 5.47 -0.41 8.34
C ASP A 40 6.88 -0.02 8.76
N VAL A 41 7.91 -0.48 8.05
CA VAL A 41 9.30 -0.10 8.35
C VAL A 41 9.49 1.41 8.21
N HIS A 42 8.90 2.03 7.20
CA HIS A 42 9.03 3.47 6.99
C HIS A 42 8.35 4.27 8.11
N VAL A 43 7.09 3.97 8.43
CA VAL A 43 6.34 4.67 9.49
C VAL A 43 7.00 4.47 10.84
N GLN A 44 7.42 3.25 11.17
CA GLN A 44 8.17 2.97 12.40
C GLN A 44 9.49 3.76 12.46
N SER A 45 10.22 3.86 11.35
CA SER A 45 11.46 4.66 11.31
C SER A 45 11.20 6.15 11.57
N LEU A 46 10.12 6.70 11.01
CA LEU A 46 9.71 8.10 11.22
C LEU A 46 9.31 8.36 12.68
N VAL A 47 8.51 7.46 13.26
CA VAL A 47 8.09 7.53 14.67
C VAL A 47 9.30 7.41 15.60
N LYS A 48 10.23 6.50 15.31
CA LYS A 48 11.47 6.34 16.07
C LYS A 48 12.30 7.62 16.06
N LEU A 49 12.55 8.20 14.88
CA LEU A 49 13.30 9.45 14.76
C LEU A 49 12.61 10.63 15.44
N ARG A 50 11.28 10.65 15.44
CA ARG A 50 10.50 11.64 16.19
C ARG A 50 10.68 11.47 17.69
N ASN A 51 10.56 10.24 18.21
CA ASN A 51 10.72 9.93 19.63
C ASN A 51 12.14 10.22 20.13
N GLU A 52 13.14 10.09 19.27
CA GLU A 52 14.54 10.44 19.55
C GLU A 52 14.84 11.95 19.43
N GLY A 53 13.86 12.81 19.09
CA GLY A 53 14.10 14.25 18.89
C GLY A 53 14.93 14.60 17.65
N ARG A 54 15.19 13.61 16.79
CA ARG A 54 16.10 13.70 15.64
C ARG A 54 15.40 14.04 14.32
N LEU A 55 14.07 13.97 14.29
CA LEU A 55 13.28 14.34 13.11
C LEU A 55 13.21 15.87 12.97
N ARG A 56 13.72 16.40 11.86
CA ARG A 56 13.75 17.83 11.57
C ARG A 56 12.92 18.16 10.35
N HIS A 57 12.41 19.38 10.35
CA HIS A 57 11.57 19.92 9.30
C HIS A 57 12.12 21.28 8.86
N ALA A 58 12.38 21.43 7.55
CA ALA A 58 12.72 22.70 6.94
C ALA A 58 11.59 23.10 5.98
N SER A 59 11.05 24.30 6.14
CA SER A 59 10.13 24.86 5.14
C SER A 59 10.83 25.88 4.27
N LEU A 60 10.57 25.78 2.98
CA LEU A 60 10.96 26.69 1.92
C LEU A 60 9.72 27.39 1.33
N GLY A 61 8.64 27.54 2.11
CA GLY A 61 7.36 28.10 1.69
C GLY A 61 6.38 27.03 1.22
N LEU A 62 6.23 26.85 -0.10
CA LEU A 62 5.35 25.83 -0.70
C LEU A 62 5.95 24.43 -0.67
N LEU A 63 7.28 24.36 -0.56
CA LEU A 63 8.05 23.13 -0.42
C LEU A 63 8.47 22.98 1.04
N SER A 64 8.35 21.77 1.55
CA SER A 64 8.77 21.35 2.88
C SER A 64 9.67 20.14 2.75
N VAL A 65 10.66 20.01 3.62
CA VAL A 65 11.58 18.87 3.62
C VAL A 65 11.70 18.35 5.03
N VAL A 66 11.57 17.04 5.18
CA VAL A 66 11.83 16.32 6.42
C VAL A 66 13.15 15.57 6.28
N TYR A 67 14.02 15.73 7.26
CA TYR A 67 15.34 15.10 7.31
C TYR A 67 15.66 14.66 8.74
N TYR A 68 16.60 13.75 8.92
CA TYR A 68 17.08 13.38 10.24
C TYR A 68 18.37 14.12 10.61
N ALA A 69 18.50 14.44 11.90
CA ALA A 69 19.72 14.95 12.52
C ALA A 69 20.41 13.86 13.34
N ASP A 70 21.71 14.03 13.62
CA ASP A 70 22.46 13.07 14.43
C ASP A 70 22.16 13.19 15.93
N TYR A 71 21.81 14.40 16.39
CA TYR A 71 21.59 14.71 17.80
C TYR A 71 20.25 15.39 18.04
N ASP A 72 19.67 15.11 19.21
CA ASP A 72 18.54 15.83 19.78
C ASP A 72 18.97 17.26 20.15
N PRO A 73 18.21 18.31 19.78
CA PRO A 73 18.55 19.70 20.15
C PRO A 73 18.66 19.95 21.65
N ASP A 74 17.88 19.21 22.45
CA ASP A 74 17.79 19.39 23.89
C ASP A 74 18.86 18.57 24.63
N ALA A 75 19.56 17.70 23.91
CA ALA A 75 20.71 17.00 24.43
C ALA A 75 21.86 18.01 24.61
N MET A 76 22.12 18.38 25.86
CA MET A 76 23.26 19.22 26.27
C MET A 76 24.62 18.53 26.13
N LEU A 77 24.82 17.71 25.09
CA LEU A 77 26.11 17.14 24.75
C LEU A 77 26.97 18.20 24.06
N TYR A 78 28.25 18.21 24.41
CA TYR A 78 29.26 19.08 23.81
C TYR A 78 29.29 18.97 22.28
N GLU A 79 29.08 17.76 21.74
CA GLU A 79 29.05 17.49 20.29
C GLU A 79 27.87 18.17 19.57
N ALA A 80 26.71 18.32 20.25
CA ALA A 80 25.52 18.93 19.67
C ALA A 80 25.58 20.48 19.62
N GLN A 81 26.38 21.09 20.50
CA GLN A 81 26.56 22.55 20.56
C GLN A 81 27.69 23.08 19.66
N CYS A 82 28.52 22.18 19.12
CA CYS A 82 29.67 22.56 18.33
C CYS A 82 29.26 22.84 16.87
N SER A 83 29.24 24.12 16.47
CA SER A 83 28.89 24.55 15.11
C SER A 83 29.80 23.96 14.03
N ASN A 84 31.04 23.59 14.39
CA ASN A 84 32.02 22.97 13.50
C ASN A 84 31.75 21.48 13.22
N LEU A 85 30.87 20.86 14.01
CA LEU A 85 30.37 19.49 13.81
C LEU A 85 29.01 19.47 13.09
N SER A 86 28.46 20.64 12.76
CA SER A 86 27.22 20.73 12.01
C SER A 86 27.41 20.14 10.61
N VAL A 87 26.45 19.31 10.21
CA VAL A 87 26.50 18.58 8.95
C VAL A 87 26.58 19.58 7.79
N PRO A 88 27.55 19.45 6.87
CA PRO A 88 27.63 20.31 5.70
C PRO A 88 26.33 20.26 4.90
N TRP A 89 25.87 21.40 4.38
CA TRP A 89 24.69 21.47 3.50
C TRP A 89 24.75 20.52 2.30
N ARG A 90 25.96 20.07 1.93
CA ARG A 90 26.21 19.08 0.86
C ARG A 90 25.75 17.66 1.20
N GLU A 91 25.69 17.29 2.48
CA GLU A 91 25.29 15.95 2.93
C GLU A 91 23.80 15.86 3.28
N ILE A 92 23.11 17.01 3.35
CA ILE A 92 21.67 17.07 3.60
C ILE A 92 20.84 16.24 2.59
N PRO A 93 21.13 16.22 1.27
CA PRO A 93 20.35 15.43 0.31
C PRO A 93 20.30 13.94 0.63
N GLN A 94 21.35 13.38 1.27
CA GLN A 94 21.40 11.98 1.67
C GLN A 94 20.57 11.70 2.93
N ARG A 95 20.25 12.73 3.70
CA ARG A 95 19.51 12.66 4.97
C ARG A 95 18.03 13.02 4.83
N VAL A 96 17.60 13.38 3.62
CA VAL A 96 16.20 13.67 3.32
C VAL A 96 15.38 12.38 3.42
N LEU A 97 14.34 12.44 4.23
CA LEU A 97 13.39 11.35 4.44
C LEU A 97 12.13 11.53 3.60
N ASP A 98 11.65 12.78 3.51
CA ASP A 98 10.45 13.12 2.76
C ASP A 98 10.47 14.55 2.25
N ILE A 99 9.76 14.77 1.14
CA ILE A 99 9.57 16.05 0.49
C ILE A 99 8.07 16.34 0.48
N GLY A 100 7.69 17.40 1.18
CA GLY A 100 6.33 17.90 1.22
C GLY A 100 6.10 18.99 0.19
N PHE A 101 5.01 18.92 -0.57
CA PHE A 101 4.59 19.97 -1.49
C PHE A 101 3.14 20.33 -1.23
N ALA A 102 2.86 21.63 -1.03
CA ALA A 102 1.52 22.17 -0.76
C ALA A 102 0.78 21.46 0.40
N GLY A 103 1.53 20.97 1.40
CA GLY A 103 0.99 20.29 2.57
C GLY A 103 0.78 18.78 2.44
N ASN A 104 1.15 18.18 1.30
CA ASN A 104 1.14 16.72 1.08
C ASN A 104 2.58 16.18 1.10
N TRP A 105 2.77 14.93 1.52
CA TRP A 105 4.09 14.33 1.75
C TRP A 105 4.35 13.23 0.73
N TRP A 106 5.16 13.49 -0.29
CA TRP A 106 5.22 12.63 -1.47
C TRP A 106 5.72 11.21 -1.19
N ILE A 107 6.75 11.05 -0.37
CA ILE A 107 7.34 9.73 -0.10
C ILE A 107 6.44 8.95 0.86
N LEU A 108 5.91 9.60 1.89
CA LEU A 108 4.95 8.98 2.80
C LEU A 108 3.66 8.57 2.08
N ASP A 109 3.06 9.46 1.28
CA ASP A 109 1.84 9.18 0.51
C ASP A 109 2.06 8.03 -0.47
N SER A 110 3.22 8.01 -1.15
CA SER A 110 3.57 6.91 -2.06
C SER A 110 3.71 5.57 -1.34
N LYS A 111 4.29 5.56 -0.14
CA LYS A 111 4.46 4.32 0.65
C LYS A 111 3.19 3.89 1.36
N MET A 112 2.27 4.81 1.61
CA MET A 112 0.97 4.52 2.23
C MET A 112 -0.12 4.16 1.22
N LYS A 113 0.15 4.18 -0.08
CA LYS A 113 -0.86 3.90 -1.11
C LYS A 113 -1.47 2.49 -1.02
N ASP A 114 -0.62 1.47 -0.85
CA ASP A 114 -1.00 0.06 -0.81
C ASP A 114 -0.55 -0.56 0.54
N TYR A 115 -0.82 0.15 1.64
CA TYR A 115 -0.37 -0.20 3.00
C TYR A 115 -1.06 -1.45 3.58
N ASP A 116 -2.21 -1.83 3.03
CA ASP A 116 -3.02 -2.99 3.35
C ASP A 116 -2.72 -4.23 2.48
N VAL A 117 -1.72 -4.14 1.59
CA VAL A 117 -1.27 -5.24 0.74
C VAL A 117 0.07 -5.76 1.22
N ASN A 118 0.11 -7.03 1.62
CA ASN A 118 1.35 -7.71 1.97
C ASN A 118 1.86 -8.58 0.82
N GLU A 119 2.85 -8.07 0.08
CA GLU A 119 3.50 -8.79 -1.03
C GLU A 119 4.09 -10.15 -0.62
N ASP A 120 4.51 -10.30 0.65
CA ASP A 120 5.04 -11.57 1.15
C ASP A 120 4.00 -12.70 1.12
N GLU A 121 2.72 -12.35 1.23
CA GLU A 121 1.60 -13.29 1.17
C GLU A 121 1.46 -13.90 -0.23
N PHE A 122 1.88 -13.20 -1.29
CA PHE A 122 1.68 -13.66 -2.68
C PHE A 122 2.92 -14.35 -3.28
N LYS A 123 4.08 -14.30 -2.63
CA LYS A 123 5.36 -14.85 -3.15
C LYS A 123 5.30 -16.33 -3.55
N HIS A 124 4.46 -17.10 -2.86
CA HIS A 124 4.33 -18.54 -3.09
C HIS A 124 3.38 -18.89 -4.25
N LEU A 125 2.69 -17.90 -4.82
CA LEU A 125 1.78 -18.09 -5.93
C LEU A 125 2.52 -18.10 -7.27
N PRO A 126 1.96 -18.73 -8.30
CA PRO A 126 2.48 -18.62 -9.67
C PRO A 126 2.49 -17.16 -10.16
N VAL A 127 3.46 -16.79 -11.01
CA VAL A 127 3.67 -15.41 -11.50
C VAL A 127 2.39 -14.74 -12.02
N HIS A 128 1.53 -15.48 -12.71
CA HIS A 128 0.28 -14.94 -13.27
C HIS A 128 -0.79 -14.57 -12.22
N MET A 129 -0.60 -14.97 -10.96
CA MET A 129 -1.52 -14.74 -9.84
C MET A 129 -0.94 -13.78 -8.79
N GLN A 130 0.34 -13.38 -8.92
CA GLN A 130 0.99 -12.44 -8.00
C GLN A 130 0.54 -10.99 -8.23
N VAL A 131 0.00 -10.67 -9.40
CA VAL A 131 -0.40 -9.29 -9.73
C VAL A 131 -1.80 -9.01 -9.17
N THR A 132 -1.89 -8.06 -8.26
CA THR A 132 -3.15 -7.51 -7.79
C THR A 132 -3.37 -6.13 -8.43
N SER A 133 -4.56 -5.93 -8.97
CA SER A 133 -5.00 -4.63 -9.46
C SER A 133 -6.49 -4.49 -9.14
N PRO A 134 -6.96 -3.32 -8.68
CA PRO A 134 -8.37 -3.09 -8.48
C PRO A 134 -9.17 -3.50 -9.73
N PRO A 135 -10.20 -4.37 -9.59
CA PRO A 135 -10.98 -4.80 -10.75
C PRO A 135 -11.81 -3.63 -11.29
N SER A 136 -12.05 -3.63 -12.62
CA SER A 136 -13.01 -2.69 -13.21
C SER A 136 -14.44 -2.99 -12.76
N VAL A 137 -15.30 -1.97 -12.77
CA VAL A 137 -16.73 -2.10 -12.41
C VAL A 137 -17.40 -3.23 -13.21
N GLU A 138 -17.17 -3.28 -14.53
CA GLU A 138 -17.70 -4.35 -15.38
C GLU A 138 -17.26 -5.75 -14.94
N LYS A 139 -16.02 -5.90 -14.47
CA LYS A 139 -15.50 -7.19 -13.97
C LYS A 139 -16.16 -7.57 -12.65
N VAL A 140 -16.40 -6.60 -11.78
CA VAL A 140 -17.15 -6.80 -10.53
C VAL A 140 -18.58 -7.25 -10.81
N GLU A 141 -19.32 -6.53 -11.67
CA GLU A 141 -20.70 -6.88 -12.04
C GLU A 141 -20.80 -8.27 -12.67
N ARG A 142 -19.86 -8.63 -13.56
CA ARG A 142 -19.79 -9.96 -14.16
C ARG A 142 -19.57 -11.04 -13.10
N ASN A 143 -18.66 -10.82 -12.15
CA ASN A 143 -18.38 -11.76 -11.07
C ASN A 143 -19.61 -11.95 -10.18
N GLU A 144 -20.34 -10.88 -9.84
CA GLU A 144 -21.58 -10.97 -9.09
C GLU A 144 -22.66 -11.77 -9.81
N LYS A 145 -22.79 -11.58 -11.14
CA LYS A 145 -23.73 -12.36 -11.96
C LYS A 145 -23.36 -13.83 -11.95
N LEU A 146 -22.10 -14.16 -12.20
CA LEU A 146 -21.62 -15.55 -12.16
C LEU A 146 -21.81 -16.19 -10.79
N HIS A 147 -21.60 -15.44 -9.71
CA HIS A 147 -21.87 -15.91 -8.36
C HIS A 147 -23.36 -16.24 -8.19
N LYS A 148 -24.27 -15.36 -8.61
CA LYS A 148 -25.74 -15.62 -8.57
C LYS A 148 -26.13 -16.85 -9.39
N ASP A 149 -25.59 -16.97 -10.60
CA ASP A 149 -25.89 -18.07 -11.52
C ASP A 149 -25.39 -19.43 -10.99
N SER A 150 -24.30 -19.44 -10.20
CA SER A 150 -23.76 -20.66 -9.58
C SER A 150 -24.72 -21.32 -8.58
N TRP A 151 -25.66 -20.57 -8.00
CA TRP A 151 -26.64 -21.10 -7.05
C TRP A 151 -27.90 -21.66 -7.72
N LEU A 152 -28.03 -21.52 -9.04
CA LEU A 152 -29.19 -22.03 -9.75
C LEU A 152 -29.19 -23.57 -9.75
N PRO A 153 -30.35 -24.21 -9.48
CA PRO A 153 -30.43 -25.66 -9.44
C PRO A 153 -30.06 -26.25 -10.80
N VAL A 154 -29.24 -27.30 -10.79
CA VAL A 154 -28.91 -28.05 -12.01
C VAL A 154 -30.19 -28.68 -12.55
N SER A 155 -30.66 -28.17 -13.68
CA SER A 155 -31.76 -28.77 -14.46
C SER A 155 -31.45 -30.25 -14.74
N THR A 156 -32.26 -31.16 -14.21
CA THR A 156 -32.10 -32.62 -14.36
C THR A 156 -32.15 -33.07 -15.82
N GLU A 157 -32.75 -32.28 -16.71
CA GLU A 157 -32.85 -32.53 -18.15
C GLU A 157 -31.47 -32.67 -18.83
N ARG A 158 -30.45 -31.95 -18.36
CA ARG A 158 -29.08 -32.06 -18.90
C ARG A 158 -28.39 -33.38 -18.52
N LYS A 159 -28.72 -33.96 -17.37
CA LYS A 159 -28.24 -35.30 -16.97
C LYS A 159 -28.93 -36.39 -17.78
N VAL A 160 -30.24 -36.28 -17.99
CA VAL A 160 -31.02 -37.24 -18.81
C VAL A 160 -30.53 -37.26 -20.26
N LYS A 161 -30.19 -36.09 -20.83
CA LYS A 161 -29.65 -36.01 -22.20
C LYS A 161 -28.24 -36.60 -22.30
N ARG A 162 -27.36 -36.37 -21.32
CA ARG A 162 -26.02 -36.97 -21.27
C ARG A 162 -26.07 -38.49 -21.03
N SER A 163 -26.97 -38.98 -20.18
CA SER A 163 -27.14 -40.42 -19.94
C SER A 163 -27.80 -41.13 -21.11
N SER A 164 -28.78 -40.51 -21.78
CA SER A 164 -29.38 -41.08 -22.99
C SER A 164 -28.37 -41.12 -24.15
N LEU A 165 -27.57 -40.07 -24.35
CA LEU A 165 -26.47 -40.08 -25.32
C LEU A 165 -25.44 -41.18 -25.01
N ALA A 166 -25.03 -41.34 -23.75
CA ALA A 166 -24.11 -42.41 -23.35
C ALA A 166 -24.67 -43.83 -23.58
N LEU A 167 -25.97 -44.04 -23.31
CA LEU A 167 -26.67 -45.30 -23.58
C LEU A 167 -26.83 -45.58 -25.08
N THR A 168 -27.05 -44.55 -25.89
CA THR A 168 -27.18 -44.68 -27.35
C THR A 168 -25.84 -45.08 -27.99
N HIS A 169 -24.73 -44.50 -27.51
CA HIS A 169 -23.38 -44.88 -27.95
C HIS A 169 -22.96 -46.29 -27.47
N ALA A 170 -23.41 -46.73 -26.28
CA ALA A 170 -23.14 -48.08 -25.80
C ALA A 170 -23.94 -49.16 -26.54
N GLY A 171 -25.20 -48.88 -26.90
CA GLY A 171 -26.05 -49.80 -27.66
C GLY A 171 -25.60 -50.02 -29.10
N GLN A 172 -25.04 -48.99 -29.75
CA GLN A 172 -24.51 -49.10 -31.12
C GLN A 172 -23.23 -49.95 -31.19
N ASN A 173 -22.42 -49.99 -30.14
CA ASN A 173 -21.22 -50.84 -30.09
C ASN A 173 -21.52 -52.33 -29.84
N MET A 174 -22.71 -52.67 -29.33
CA MET A 174 -23.07 -54.07 -29.01
C MET A 174 -23.74 -54.82 -30.17
N GLN A 175 -24.08 -54.13 -31.28
CA GLN A 175 -24.75 -54.71 -32.46
C GLN A 175 -23.79 -55.04 -33.62
N THR A 176 -22.47 -54.97 -33.40
CA THR A 176 -21.46 -55.23 -34.46
C THR A 176 -20.59 -56.47 -34.22
N GLU A 177 -20.92 -57.32 -33.23
CA GLU A 177 -20.26 -58.62 -33.06
C GLU A 177 -21.22 -59.76 -33.41
N GLU A 178 -21.36 -60.00 -34.72
CA GLU A 178 -21.88 -61.26 -35.24
C GLU A 178 -20.76 -62.32 -35.15
N PRO A 179 -20.98 -63.50 -34.56
CA PRO A 179 -19.93 -64.51 -34.45
C PRO A 179 -19.64 -65.10 -35.84
N ARG A 180 -18.38 -64.93 -36.29
CA ARG A 180 -17.82 -65.70 -37.41
C ARG A 180 -17.52 -67.13 -36.92
N ASP A 181 -18.21 -68.06 -37.57
CA ASP A 181 -17.99 -69.50 -37.75
C ASP A 181 -17.97 -70.41 -36.51
#